data_AF-A0A838J1R1-F1
#
_entry.id   AF-A0A838J1R1-F1
#
_cell.length_a   1.000
_cell.length_b   1.000
_cell.length_c   1.000
_cell.angle_alpha   90.00
_cell.angle_beta   90.00
_cell.angle_gamma   90.00
#
_symmetry.space_group_name_H-M   'P 1'
#
loop_
_entity.id
_entity.type
_entity.pdbx_description
1 polymer ?
#
loop_
_entity_poly.entity_id
_entity_poly.type
_entity_poly.pdbx_seq_one_letter_code
_entity_poly.pdbx_strand_id
1 'polypeptide(L)'
;TRQEQPVELEGDLTEELLPGVDLGDGPITINALVQKLQEPGDAVTWETCDLTNDFFDREDNYILFHNRWIRRSDAPWRKDRNN
;
A
#
# COMPACT_ATOMS: atom_id res chain seq x y z
N THR A 1 -29.69 1.58 3.06
CA THR A 1 -28.46 0.88 2.62
C THR A 1 -27.32 1.85 2.72
N ARG A 2 -26.43 1.68 3.70
CA ARG A 2 -25.24 2.53 3.85
C ARG A 2 -24.30 2.12 2.72
N GLN A 3 -23.99 3.04 1.82
CA GLN A 3 -23.05 2.77 0.74
C GLN A 3 -21.69 2.50 1.38
N GLU A 4 -21.17 1.27 1.23
CA GLU A 4 -19.79 0.94 1.53
C GLU A 4 -18.94 1.58 0.42
N GLN A 5 -18.69 2.88 0.56
CA GLN A 5 -17.75 3.57 -0.33
C GLN A 5 -16.34 3.15 0.09
N PRO A 6 -15.45 2.85 -0.88
CA PRO A 6 -14.06 2.58 -0.58
C PRO A 6 -13.44 3.78 0.14
N VAL A 7 -12.64 3.53 1.17
CA VAL A 7 -11.87 4.56 1.85
C VAL A 7 -10.57 4.73 1.06
N GLU A 8 -10.32 5.94 0.58
CA GLU A 8 -9.08 6.33 -0.11
C GLU A 8 -8.43 7.46 0.69
N LEU A 9 -7.13 7.34 0.94
CA LEU A 9 -6.33 8.33 1.66
C LEU A 9 -5.07 8.63 0.87
N GLU A 10 -4.80 9.91 0.66
CA GLU A 10 -3.61 10.43 -0.01
C GLU A 10 -2.82 11.30 0.96
N GLY A 11 -1.49 11.25 0.86
CA GLY A 11 -0.62 12.10 1.67
C GLY A 11 0.86 11.84 1.45
N ASP A 12 1.67 12.82 1.83
CA ASP A 12 3.13 12.74 1.74
C ASP A 12 3.68 11.91 2.89
N LEU A 13 4.66 11.05 2.59
CA LEU A 13 5.38 10.26 3.59
C LEU A 13 6.68 10.95 3.97
N THR A 14 6.86 11.19 5.27
CA THR A 14 8.09 11.76 5.83
C THR A 14 8.62 10.90 6.96
N GLU A 15 9.91 11.04 7.28
CA GLU A 15 10.53 10.36 8.42
C GLU A 15 9.86 10.74 9.75
N GLU A 16 9.34 11.96 9.87
CA GLU A 16 8.55 12.39 11.03
C GLU A 16 7.25 11.60 11.19
N LEU A 17 6.63 11.21 10.06
CA LEU A 17 5.41 10.41 10.07
C LEU A 17 5.68 8.94 10.38
N LEU A 18 6.79 8.40 9.91
CA LEU A 18 7.18 6.99 10.06
C LEU A 18 8.62 6.88 10.59
N PRO A 19 8.87 7.21 11.87
CA PRO A 19 10.23 7.26 12.40
C PRO A 19 10.87 5.87 12.45
N GLY A 20 12.09 5.75 11.91
CA GLY A 20 12.85 4.50 11.87
C GLY A 20 12.36 3.48 10.82
N VAL A 21 11.43 3.88 9.95
CA VAL A 21 10.98 3.08 8.80
C VAL A 21 11.85 3.39 7.59
N ASP A 22 12.34 2.35 6.92
CA ASP A 22 13.05 2.50 5.65
C ASP A 22 12.06 2.81 4.52
N LEU A 23 11.96 4.08 4.15
CA LEU A 23 11.10 4.56 3.05
C LEU A 23 11.56 4.05 1.67
N GLY A 24 12.74 3.42 1.57
CA GLY A 24 13.19 2.75 0.36
C GLY A 24 12.53 1.38 0.13
N ASP A 25 12.02 0.75 1.20
CA ASP A 25 11.32 -0.54 1.15
C ASP A 25 9.81 -0.30 1.18
N GLY A 26 9.19 -0.40 -0.01
CA GLY A 26 7.76 -0.17 -0.18
C GLY A 26 6.89 -1.06 0.71
N PRO A 27 7.05 -2.39 0.70
CA PRO A 27 6.29 -3.27 1.60
C PRO A 27 6.41 -2.91 3.09
N ILE A 28 7.61 -2.58 3.58
CA ILE A 28 7.79 -2.16 4.99
C ILE A 28 7.06 -0.84 5.25
N THR A 29 7.22 0.12 4.34
CA THR A 29 6.58 1.45 4.41
C THR A 29 5.05 1.34 4.48
N ILE A 30 4.45 0.54 3.59
CA ILE A 30 2.99 0.35 3.55
C ILE A 30 2.48 -0.33 4.82
N ASN A 31 3.21 -1.34 5.32
CA ASN A 31 2.82 -1.98 6.58
C ASN A 31 2.81 -1.00 7.76
N ALA A 32 3.83 -0.16 7.87
CA ALA A 32 3.90 0.86 8.91
C ALA A 32 2.78 1.90 8.76
N LEU A 33 2.49 2.33 7.53
CA LEU A 33 1.39 3.24 7.23
C LEU A 33 0.04 2.65 7.61
N VAL A 34 -0.26 1.43 7.17
CA VAL A 34 -1.53 0.74 7.48
C VAL A 34 -1.72 0.59 8.99
N GLN A 35 -0.67 0.23 9.73
CA GLN A 35 -0.74 0.15 11.20
C GLN A 35 -1.02 1.50 11.85
N LYS A 36 -0.46 2.58 11.32
CA LYS A 36 -0.72 3.94 11.81
C LYS A 36 -2.15 4.41 11.51
N LEU A 37 -2.69 4.01 10.36
CA LEU A 37 -4.05 4.33 9.91
C LEU A 37 -5.13 3.45 10.59
N GLN A 38 -4.75 2.33 11.20
CA GLN A 38 -5.67 1.50 11.95
C GLN A 38 -6.10 2.18 13.25
N GLU A 39 -7.32 2.70 13.29
CA GLU A 39 -7.94 3.14 14.54
C GLU A 39 -8.49 1.95 15.34
N PRO A 40 -8.45 2.00 16.69
CA PRO A 40 -9.04 0.95 17.52
C PRO A 40 -10.55 0.85 17.27
N GLY A 41 -10.98 -0.27 16.70
CA GLY A 41 -12.39 -0.55 16.41
C GLY A 41 -12.79 -0.41 14.94
N ASP A 42 -11.86 -0.01 14.08
CA ASP A 42 -12.11 0.06 12.64
C ASP A 42 -11.66 -1.22 11.93
N ALA A 43 -12.53 -1.79 11.10
CA ALA A 43 -12.30 -3.03 10.37
C ALA A 43 -12.02 -2.75 8.88
N VAL A 44 -11.24 -1.71 8.60
CA VAL A 44 -10.85 -1.36 7.23
C VAL A 44 -9.72 -2.28 6.79
N THR A 45 -9.93 -2.97 5.67
CA THR A 45 -8.90 -3.75 4.99
C THR A 45 -8.43 -2.93 3.79
N TRP A 46 -7.16 -2.52 3.82
CA TRP A 46 -6.52 -1.84 2.70
C TRP A 46 -6.06 -2.87 1.66
N GLU A 47 -6.44 -2.70 0.39
CA GLU A 47 -6.17 -3.70 -0.66
C GLU A 47 -5.10 -3.25 -1.65
N THR A 48 -4.94 -1.95 -1.85
CA THR A 48 -4.02 -1.34 -2.81
C THR A 48 -3.31 -0.14 -2.19
N CYS A 49 -2.10 0.15 -2.64
CA CYS A 49 -1.36 1.35 -2.25
C CYS A 49 -0.43 1.78 -3.38
N ASP A 50 -0.44 3.08 -3.68
CA ASP A 50 0.47 3.70 -4.63
C ASP A 50 1.53 4.48 -3.85
N LEU A 51 2.80 4.21 -4.15
CA LEU A 51 3.94 4.94 -3.60
C LEU A 51 4.66 5.67 -4.73
N THR A 52 4.63 6.99 -4.66
CA THR A 52 5.38 7.87 -5.55
C THR A 52 6.68 8.29 -4.87
N ASN A 53 7.79 8.12 -5.56
CA ASN A 53 9.08 8.66 -5.16
C ASN A 53 9.47 9.78 -6.13
N ASP A 54 9.21 11.02 -5.72
CA ASP A 54 9.45 12.22 -6.53
C ASP A 54 10.92 12.41 -6.90
N PHE A 55 11.85 11.93 -6.07
CA PHE A 55 13.29 12.07 -6.35
C PHE A 55 13.74 11.20 -7.53
N PHE A 56 13.12 10.03 -7.68
CA PHE A 56 13.46 9.07 -8.75
C PHE A 56 12.43 9.04 -9.88
N ASP A 57 11.40 9.90 -9.84
CA ASP A 57 10.25 9.91 -10.76
C ASP A 57 9.67 8.50 -10.95
N ARG A 58 9.53 7.79 -9.82
CA ARG A 58 9.11 6.37 -9.80
C ARG A 58 7.80 6.22 -9.06
N GLU A 59 6.81 5.70 -9.76
CA GLU A 59 5.53 5.27 -9.18
C GLU A 59 5.53 3.74 -9.06
N ASP A 60 5.35 3.23 -7.84
CA ASP A 60 5.23 1.81 -7.57
C ASP A 60 3.83 1.51 -7.03
N ASN A 61 3.05 0.70 -7.76
CA ASN A 61 1.75 0.21 -7.30
C ASN A 61 1.91 -1.11 -6.54
N TYR A 62 1.28 -1.20 -5.37
CA TYR A 62 1.27 -2.37 -4.51
C TYR A 62 -0.15 -2.92 -4.31
N ILE A 63 -0.22 -4.23 -4.11
CA ILE A 63 -1.45 -4.95 -3.76
C ILE A 63 -1.24 -5.80 -2.51
N LEU A 64 -2.28 -5.93 -1.70
CA LEU A 64 -2.32 -6.88 -0.61
C LEU A 64 -2.62 -8.28 -1.19
N PHE A 65 -1.62 -9.14 -1.27
CA PHE A 65 -1.74 -10.49 -1.77
C PHE A 65 -1.33 -11.52 -0.73
N HIS A 66 -2.22 -12.46 -0.40
CA HIS A 66 -1.97 -13.47 0.64
C HIS A 66 -1.46 -12.86 1.97
N ASN A 67 -2.11 -11.76 2.41
CA ASN A 67 -1.76 -11.02 3.62
C ASN A 67 -0.33 -10.45 3.61
N ARG A 68 0.21 -10.15 2.42
CA ARG A 68 1.51 -9.49 2.23
C ARG A 68 1.38 -8.41 1.16
N TRP A 69 1.97 -7.25 1.42
CA TRP A 69 2.12 -6.22 0.40
C TRP A 69 3.20 -6.62 -0.58
N ILE A 70 2.84 -6.65 -1.86
CA ILE A 70 3.77 -6.93 -2.96
C ILE A 70 3.56 -5.90 -4.07
N ARG A 71 4.62 -5.60 -4.82
CA ARG A 71 4.48 -4.79 -6.04
C ARG A 71 3.53 -5.51 -6.98
N ARG A 72 2.62 -4.78 -7.63
CA ARG A 72 1.67 -5.38 -8.59
C ARG A 72 2.39 -6.08 -9.75
N SER A 73 3.56 -5.57 -10.17
CA SER A 73 4.42 -6.21 -11.17
C SER A 73 4.93 -7.59 -10.76
N ASP A 74 5.07 -7.83 -9.45
CA ASP A 74 5.64 -9.05 -8.87
C ASP A 74 4.53 -10.04 -8.49
N ALA A 75 3.26 -9.63 -8.57
CA ALA A 75 2.13 -10.47 -8.30
C ALA A 75 2.03 -11.62 -9.32
N PRO A 76 1.71 -12.85 -8.90
CA PRO A 76 1.77 -14.03 -9.75
C PRO A 76 0.71 -14.14 -10.88
N TRP A 77 0.03 -13.06 -11.29
CA TRP A 77 -1.05 -13.09 -12.28
C TRP A 77 -0.73 -12.16 -13.48
N ARG A 78 -0.50 -12.60 -14.73
CA ARG A 78 -0.78 -13.88 -15.42
C ARG A 78 0.36 -14.26 -16.38
N LYS A 79 0.98 -15.42 -16.18
CA LYS A 79 1.53 -16.20 -17.32
C LYS A 79 0.52 -17.22 -17.88
N ASP A 80 -0.64 -17.38 -17.25
CA ASP A 80 -1.70 -18.31 -17.69
C ASP A 80 -3.03 -17.59 -18.00
N ARG A 81 -3.08 -16.77 -19.05
CA ARG A 81 -4.33 -16.66 -19.82
C ARG A 81 -4.01 -16.56 -21.32
N ASN A 82 -3.95 -17.73 -21.94
CA ASN A 82 -4.06 -18.06 -23.36
C ASN A 82 -3.61 -17.00 -24.38
N ASN A 83 -2.49 -17.28 -25.05
CA ASN A 83 -2.40 -17.11 -26.50
C ASN A 83 -1.93 -18.42 -27.14
#